data_AF-A0A2M9HDQ7-F1
#
_entry.id   AF-A0A2M9HDQ7-F1
#
_cell.length_a   1.000
_cell.length_b   1.000
_cell.length_c   1.000
_cell.angle_alpha   90.00
_cell.angle_beta   90.00
_cell.angle_gamma   90.00
#
_symmetry.space_group_name_H-M   'P 1'
#
loop_
_entity.id
_entity.type
_entity.pdbx_description
1 polymer ?
#
loop_
_entity_poly.entity_id
_entity_poly.type
_entity_poly.pdbx_seq_one_letter_code
_entity_poly.pdbx_strand_id
1 'polypeptide(L)'
;MVCRGDIPNGTFHDIDIVGFLYGQSRFEDVTGMLEQHPLVDDYWTDKIPDLEHVTVPAYVVASWTHPIHTRSTLSGFKRLGSKDKWLRIHDTHEWGDLDTRENCDDLRRFFDHYLKGIDNGWEQTPRVRYSRLDVRAKHNLFSTSDDYPCVRTETMELHLNASDGTMNEQQAALESSAEYDAVSRDMSAVARFEYRIPRDMEIHGPLNARL
;
A
#
# COMPACT_ATOMS: atom_id res chain seq x y z
N MET A 1 0.85 -11.85 1.34
CA MET A 1 2.07 -11.64 0.53
C MET A 1 2.26 -12.78 -0.46
N VAL A 2 2.16 -14.03 -0.02
CA VAL A 2 2.26 -15.24 -0.85
C VAL A 2 1.04 -15.55 -1.73
N CYS A 3 -0.10 -14.87 -1.52
CA CYS A 3 -1.30 -15.02 -2.34
C CYS A 3 -1.99 -13.66 -2.44
N ARG A 4 -1.68 -12.87 -3.48
CA ARG A 4 -2.26 -11.51 -3.65
C ARG A 4 -3.35 -11.57 -4.69
N GLY A 5 -4.56 -11.14 -4.33
CA GLY A 5 -5.71 -11.23 -5.22
C GLY A 5 -6.07 -12.67 -5.57
N ASP A 6 -5.92 -13.58 -4.60
CA ASP A 6 -6.16 -15.02 -4.74
C ASP A 6 -5.30 -15.73 -5.81
N ILE A 7 -4.17 -15.12 -6.18
CA ILE A 7 -3.16 -15.70 -7.05
C ILE A 7 -1.93 -16.09 -6.21
N PRO A 8 -1.69 -17.39 -5.97
CA PRO A 8 -0.51 -17.87 -5.28
C PRO A 8 0.79 -17.48 -6.00
N ASN A 9 1.75 -16.98 -5.24
CA ASN A 9 3.11 -16.69 -5.67
C ASN A 9 4.08 -16.97 -4.50
N GLY A 10 4.53 -18.23 -4.42
CA GLY A 10 5.48 -18.68 -3.40
C GLY A 10 6.93 -18.24 -3.65
N THR A 11 7.29 -17.93 -4.89
CA THR A 11 8.68 -17.70 -5.34
C THR A 11 9.40 -16.64 -4.50
N PHE A 12 8.75 -15.49 -4.27
CA PHE A 12 9.34 -14.42 -3.46
C PHE A 12 9.66 -14.90 -2.04
N HIS A 13 8.76 -15.69 -1.43
CA HIS A 13 8.97 -16.19 -0.09
C HIS A 13 10.04 -17.28 -0.05
N ASP A 14 9.97 -18.28 -0.93
CA ASP A 14 10.85 -19.45 -0.88
C ASP A 14 12.28 -19.12 -1.30
N ILE A 15 12.44 -18.29 -2.34
CA ILE A 15 13.75 -17.98 -2.91
C ILE A 15 14.33 -16.72 -2.25
N ASP A 16 13.58 -15.63 -2.20
CA ASP A 16 14.12 -14.31 -1.83
C ASP A 16 14.06 -14.02 -0.32
N ILE A 17 13.24 -14.75 0.44
CA ILE A 17 13.20 -14.65 1.90
C ILE A 17 13.85 -15.88 2.53
N VAL A 18 13.20 -17.04 2.45
CA VAL A 18 13.62 -18.27 3.11
C VAL A 18 14.97 -18.76 2.61
N GLY A 19 15.27 -18.64 1.32
CA GLY A 19 16.57 -18.98 0.75
C GLY A 19 17.76 -18.24 1.37
N PHE A 20 17.52 -17.14 2.09
CA PHE A 20 18.53 -16.34 2.79
C PHE A 20 18.45 -16.46 4.32
N LEU A 21 17.52 -17.26 4.86
CA LEU A 21 17.41 -17.51 6.31
C LEU A 21 18.22 -18.74 6.71
N TYR A 22 19.20 -18.54 7.59
CA TYR A 22 20.06 -19.61 8.11
C TYR A 22 19.91 -19.71 9.63
N GLY A 23 19.71 -20.92 10.14
CA GLY A 23 19.58 -21.16 11.57
C GLY A 23 19.64 -22.63 11.94
N GLN A 24 19.77 -22.92 13.24
CA GLN A 24 19.78 -24.29 13.78
C GLN A 24 18.39 -24.79 14.19
N SER A 25 17.36 -23.95 14.07
CA SER A 25 15.99 -24.23 14.49
C SER A 25 15.04 -24.21 13.29
N ARG A 26 13.78 -24.59 13.52
CA ARG A 26 12.74 -24.61 12.49
C ARG A 26 12.12 -23.22 12.33
N PHE A 27 11.68 -22.91 11.12
CA PHE A 27 10.80 -21.78 10.80
C PHE A 27 9.53 -22.31 10.15
N GLU A 28 8.49 -21.47 10.11
CA GLU A 28 7.22 -21.80 9.49
C GLU A 28 7.34 -21.87 7.96
N ASP A 29 6.84 -22.95 7.38
CA ASP A 29 6.75 -23.13 5.93
C ASP A 29 5.48 -22.46 5.38
N VAL A 30 5.55 -21.15 5.18
CA VAL A 30 4.38 -20.34 4.79
C VAL A 30 3.82 -20.76 3.43
N THR A 31 4.65 -21.20 2.50
CA THR A 31 4.22 -21.63 1.16
C THR A 31 3.64 -23.04 1.19
N GLY A 32 4.24 -23.98 1.92
CA GLY A 32 3.63 -25.29 2.18
C GLY A 32 2.30 -25.19 2.93
N MET A 33 2.16 -24.21 3.83
CA MET A 33 0.89 -23.95 4.51
C MET A 33 -0.16 -23.30 3.60
N LEU A 34 0.23 -22.57 2.54
CA LEU A 34 -0.70 -22.08 1.52
C LEU A 34 -1.29 -23.21 0.67
N GLU A 35 -0.53 -24.28 0.41
CA GLU A 35 -1.05 -25.46 -0.28
C GLU A 35 -2.10 -26.20 0.56
N GLN A 36 -1.88 -26.28 1.88
CA GLN A 36 -2.81 -26.93 2.81
C GLN A 36 -4.02 -26.06 3.16
N HIS A 37 -3.81 -24.75 3.23
CA HIS A 37 -4.82 -23.74 3.57
C HIS A 37 -4.94 -22.73 2.42
N PRO A 38 -5.54 -23.12 1.27
CA PRO A 38 -5.58 -22.26 0.08
C PRO A 38 -6.55 -21.07 0.20
N LEU A 39 -7.45 -21.10 1.19
CA LEU A 39 -8.43 -20.05 1.48
C LEU A 39 -8.14 -19.44 2.85
N VAL A 40 -8.67 -18.24 3.09
CA VAL A 40 -8.61 -17.62 4.43
C VAL A 40 -9.47 -18.45 5.38
N ASP A 41 -8.82 -19.18 6.27
CA ASP A 41 -9.42 -19.98 7.32
C ASP A 41 -8.79 -19.64 8.69
N ASP A 42 -9.01 -20.50 9.68
CA ASP A 42 -8.51 -20.28 11.04
C ASP A 42 -6.98 -20.15 11.08
N TYR A 43 -6.24 -20.87 10.22
CA TYR A 43 -4.78 -20.80 10.18
C TYR A 43 -4.28 -19.42 9.74
N TRP A 44 -4.89 -18.82 8.72
CA TRP A 44 -4.51 -17.48 8.28
C TRP A 44 -5.07 -16.39 9.18
N THR A 45 -6.26 -16.61 9.75
CA THR A 45 -6.92 -15.65 10.64
C THR A 45 -6.12 -15.45 11.93
N ASP A 46 -5.51 -16.51 12.47
CA ASP A 46 -4.59 -16.46 13.63
C ASP A 46 -3.41 -15.48 13.44
N LYS A 47 -3.00 -15.26 12.18
CA LYS A 47 -1.87 -14.39 11.84
C LYS A 47 -2.27 -12.92 11.65
N ILE A 48 -3.55 -12.59 11.78
CA ILE A 48 -4.04 -11.22 11.64
C ILE A 48 -3.97 -10.54 13.01
N PRO A 49 -3.16 -9.48 13.18
CA PRO A 49 -3.08 -8.80 14.47
C PRO A 49 -4.35 -7.97 14.76
N ASP A 50 -4.73 -7.94 16.04
CA ASP A 50 -5.74 -7.04 16.62
C ASP A 50 -5.17 -5.63 16.81
N LEU A 51 -4.93 -4.93 15.70
CA LEU A 51 -4.31 -3.59 15.68
C LEU A 51 -5.12 -2.54 16.44
N GLU A 52 -6.42 -2.76 16.57
CA GLU A 52 -7.36 -1.95 17.34
C GLU A 52 -7.00 -1.90 18.84
N HIS A 53 -6.30 -2.92 19.35
CA HIS A 53 -5.83 -2.98 20.74
C HIS A 53 -4.48 -2.28 20.97
N VAL A 54 -3.77 -1.90 19.90
CA VAL A 54 -2.47 -1.22 20.00
C VAL A 54 -2.71 0.28 20.17
N THR A 55 -2.67 0.75 21.43
CA THR A 55 -2.99 2.14 21.80
C THR A 55 -1.77 3.02 22.10
N VAL A 56 -0.56 2.48 22.03
CA VAL A 56 0.68 3.24 22.25
C VAL A 56 0.92 4.26 21.13
N PRO A 57 1.63 5.37 21.36
CA PRO A 57 2.00 6.30 20.31
C PRO A 57 2.72 5.59 19.16
N ALA A 58 2.40 5.95 17.92
CA ALA A 58 2.88 5.24 16.74
C ALA A 58 3.31 6.19 15.62
N TYR A 59 4.53 6.00 15.13
CA TYR A 59 5.00 6.62 13.91
C TYR A 59 5.14 5.56 12.82
N VAL A 60 4.27 5.61 11.81
CA VAL A 60 4.15 4.63 10.73
C VAL A 60 4.73 5.20 9.45
N VAL A 61 5.53 4.41 8.73
CA VAL A 61 6.11 4.77 7.44
C VAL A 61 5.60 3.80 6.37
N ALA A 62 5.06 4.33 5.28
CA ALA A 62 4.66 3.60 4.10
C ALA A 62 5.43 4.11 2.87
N SER A 63 5.40 3.37 1.77
CA SER A 63 6.01 3.77 0.50
C SER A 63 5.04 3.53 -0.66
N TRP A 64 4.99 4.45 -1.63
CA TRP A 64 4.24 4.26 -2.87
C TRP A 64 4.86 3.21 -3.80
N THR A 65 6.16 2.95 -3.66
CA THR A 65 6.91 2.07 -4.57
C THR A 65 7.08 0.66 -4.02
N HIS A 66 6.66 0.40 -2.78
CA HIS A 66 6.88 -0.90 -2.16
C HIS A 66 5.92 -1.98 -2.69
N PRO A 67 6.42 -3.10 -3.24
CA PRO A 67 5.55 -4.12 -3.84
C PRO A 67 4.69 -4.92 -2.84
N ILE A 68 5.07 -4.97 -1.54
CA ILE A 68 4.52 -5.93 -0.58
C ILE A 68 3.97 -5.31 0.72
N HIS A 69 4.39 -4.09 1.11
CA HIS A 69 4.00 -3.49 2.39
C HIS A 69 2.96 -2.38 2.28
N THR A 70 2.88 -1.65 1.16
CA THR A 70 2.05 -0.43 1.05
C THR A 70 0.60 -0.64 1.48
N ARG A 71 -0.09 -1.64 0.91
CA ARG A 71 -1.50 -1.90 1.21
C ARG A 71 -1.72 -2.25 2.68
N SER A 72 -0.91 -3.16 3.22
CA SER A 72 -1.04 -3.62 4.61
C SER A 72 -0.67 -2.55 5.62
N THR A 73 0.37 -1.75 5.37
CA THR A 73 0.79 -0.65 6.24
C THR A 73 -0.28 0.42 6.32
N LEU A 74 -0.85 0.83 5.16
CA LEU A 74 -1.90 1.84 5.12
C LEU A 74 -3.21 1.34 5.75
N SER A 75 -3.56 0.07 5.51
CA SER A 75 -4.70 -0.56 6.21
C SER A 75 -4.46 -0.66 7.71
N GLY A 76 -3.24 -0.99 8.14
CA GLY A 76 -2.86 -1.09 9.54
C GLY A 76 -2.89 0.25 10.26
N PHE A 77 -2.38 1.32 9.62
CA PHE A 77 -2.46 2.68 10.15
C PHE A 77 -3.92 3.10 10.44
N LYS A 78 -4.86 2.78 9.54
CA LYS A 78 -6.28 3.05 9.76
C LYS A 78 -6.84 2.30 10.96
N ARG A 79 -6.58 1.00 11.04
CA ARG A 79 -7.08 0.09 12.10
C ARG A 79 -6.45 0.34 13.48
N LEU A 80 -5.25 0.93 13.51
CA LEU A 80 -4.52 1.15 14.75
C LEU A 80 -5.35 1.93 15.78
N GLY A 81 -5.48 1.36 17.00
CA GLY A 81 -6.23 1.95 18.10
C GLY A 81 -5.60 3.20 18.73
N SER A 82 -4.34 3.47 18.41
CA SER A 82 -3.61 4.66 18.86
C SER A 82 -4.26 5.95 18.37
N LYS A 83 -4.51 6.86 19.30
CA LYS A 83 -4.93 8.25 19.01
C LYS A 83 -3.75 9.12 18.61
N ASP A 84 -2.57 8.79 19.13
CA ASP A 84 -1.32 9.47 18.85
C ASP A 84 -0.54 8.73 17.78
N LYS A 85 -1.08 8.81 16.56
CA LYS A 85 -0.46 8.20 15.38
C LYS A 85 -0.09 9.23 14.32
N TRP A 86 1.02 8.95 13.63
CA TRP A 86 1.53 9.72 12.51
C TRP A 86 1.86 8.79 11.34
N LEU A 87 1.62 9.25 10.13
CA LEU A 87 1.92 8.54 8.89
C LEU A 87 2.85 9.37 8.02
N ARG A 88 3.97 8.77 7.58
CA ARG A 88 4.78 9.30 6.49
C ARG A 88 4.70 8.34 5.30
N ILE A 89 4.47 8.86 4.10
CA ILE A 89 4.45 8.06 2.87
C ILE A 89 5.49 8.62 1.89
N HIS A 90 6.49 7.82 1.55
CA HIS A 90 7.56 8.23 0.63
C HIS A 90 7.43 7.53 -0.73
N ASP A 91 8.23 7.95 -1.70
CA ASP A 91 8.24 7.47 -3.09
C ASP A 91 9.58 6.84 -3.50
N THR A 92 10.39 6.51 -2.51
CA THR A 92 11.71 5.88 -2.68
C THR A 92 11.70 4.45 -2.16
N HIS A 93 12.82 3.75 -2.38
CA HIS A 93 13.03 2.42 -1.85
C HIS A 93 13.27 2.44 -0.32
N GLU A 94 12.77 1.45 0.42
CA GLU A 94 12.67 1.47 1.89
C GLU A 94 14.03 1.62 2.60
N TRP A 95 15.06 0.88 2.18
CA TRP A 95 16.37 0.95 2.84
C TRP A 95 17.04 2.31 2.58
N GLY A 96 16.86 2.86 1.39
CA GLY A 96 17.39 4.18 1.05
C GLY A 96 16.68 5.31 1.80
N ASP A 97 15.38 5.18 2.03
CA ASP A 97 14.63 6.13 2.85
C ASP A 97 15.07 6.08 4.33
N LEU A 98 15.14 4.88 4.90
CA LEU A 98 15.51 4.67 6.31
C LEU A 98 16.91 5.19 6.65
N ASP A 99 17.88 5.04 5.75
CA ASP A 99 19.28 5.41 5.99
C ASP A 99 19.61 6.90 5.75
N THR A 100 18.59 7.74 5.47
CA THR A 100 18.84 9.18 5.38
C THR A 100 18.97 9.80 6.78
N ARG A 101 19.90 10.75 6.91
CA ARG A 101 20.05 11.53 8.15
C ARG A 101 18.75 12.22 8.56
N GLU A 102 18.03 12.77 7.59
CA GLU A 102 16.75 13.45 7.83
C GLU A 102 15.71 12.51 8.45
N ASN A 103 15.50 11.32 7.87
CA ASN A 103 14.51 10.38 8.39
C ASN A 103 14.95 9.75 9.72
N CYS A 104 16.24 9.53 9.91
CA CYS A 104 16.81 9.14 11.21
C CYS A 104 16.54 10.21 12.28
N ASP A 105 16.76 11.49 11.96
CA ASP A 105 16.54 12.60 12.88
C ASP A 105 15.04 12.79 13.18
N ASP A 106 14.16 12.60 12.19
CA ASP A 106 12.70 12.65 12.36
C ASP A 106 12.20 11.52 13.27
N LEU A 107 12.66 10.28 13.07
CA LEU A 107 12.38 9.15 13.96
C LEU A 107 12.93 9.39 15.37
N ARG A 108 14.12 9.97 15.50
CA ARG A 108 14.69 10.32 16.80
C ARG A 108 13.81 11.33 17.53
N ARG A 109 13.25 12.34 16.85
CA ARG A 109 12.34 13.32 17.47
C ARG A 109 11.11 12.65 18.08
N PHE A 110 10.50 11.70 17.38
CA PHE A 110 9.39 10.90 17.91
C PHE A 110 9.79 10.17 19.20
N PHE A 111 10.93 9.47 19.19
CA PHE A 111 11.41 8.73 20.36
C PHE A 111 11.86 9.63 21.52
N ASP A 112 12.53 10.74 21.24
CA ASP A 112 12.92 11.71 22.25
C ASP A 112 11.69 12.27 23.00
N HIS A 113 10.58 12.49 22.28
CA HIS A 113 9.33 12.92 22.90
C HIS A 113 8.71 11.82 23.77
N TYR A 114 8.42 10.64 23.20
CA TYR A 114 7.64 9.61 23.89
C TYR A 114 8.44 8.70 24.83
N LEU A 115 9.76 8.55 24.63
CA LEU A 115 10.60 7.70 25.46
C LEU A 115 11.45 8.49 26.47
N LYS A 116 11.77 9.76 26.18
CA LYS A 116 12.57 10.61 27.10
C LYS A 116 11.77 11.77 27.71
N GLY A 117 10.53 12.01 27.26
CA GLY A 117 9.72 13.12 27.75
C GLY A 117 10.24 14.49 27.34
N ILE A 118 11.03 14.58 26.27
CA ILE A 118 11.57 15.84 25.78
C ILE A 118 10.46 16.61 25.04
N ASP A 119 10.20 17.84 25.47
CA ASP A 119 9.33 18.75 24.74
C ASP A 119 10.08 19.35 23.53
N ASN A 120 10.01 18.62 22.42
CA ASN A 120 10.63 19.00 21.13
C ASN A 120 9.58 19.38 20.07
N GLY A 121 8.33 19.57 20.49
CA GLY A 121 7.21 19.90 19.63
C GLY A 121 6.78 18.80 18.64
N TRP A 122 7.09 17.53 18.92
CA TRP A 122 6.70 16.42 18.04
C TRP A 122 5.20 16.42 17.73
N GLU A 123 4.35 16.71 18.71
CA GLU A 123 2.89 16.67 18.56
C GLU A 123 2.35 17.69 17.55
N GLN A 124 3.14 18.71 17.17
CA GLN A 124 2.79 19.66 16.12
C GLN A 124 3.15 19.17 14.71
N THR A 125 3.80 18.00 14.59
CA THR A 125 4.06 17.35 13.31
C THR A 125 2.73 17.00 12.63
N PRO A 126 2.55 17.33 11.34
CA PRO A 126 1.34 16.95 10.60
C PRO A 126 1.07 15.44 10.70
N ARG A 127 -0.19 15.08 10.99
CA ARG A 127 -0.60 13.68 11.22
C ARG A 127 -0.29 12.79 10.04
N VAL A 128 -0.46 13.29 8.81
CA VAL A 128 -0.07 12.59 7.59
C VAL A 128 0.83 13.50 6.75
N ARG A 129 1.95 12.95 6.31
CA ARG A 129 2.92 13.56 5.39
C ARG A 129 3.13 12.59 4.23
N TYR A 130 3.01 13.01 2.98
CA TYR A 130 3.12 12.09 1.84
C TYR A 130 3.78 12.74 0.62
N SER A 131 4.57 11.95 -0.13
CA SER A 131 5.08 12.32 -1.45
C SER A 131 3.92 12.38 -2.46
N ARG A 132 3.86 13.45 -3.24
CA ARG A 132 2.99 13.59 -4.43
C ARG A 132 3.81 13.23 -5.65
N LEU A 133 3.36 12.20 -6.36
CA LEU A 133 3.95 11.75 -7.61
C LEU A 133 3.41 12.62 -8.76
N ASP A 134 4.18 13.64 -9.14
CA ASP A 134 3.84 14.49 -10.28
C ASP A 134 4.58 14.01 -11.53
N VAL A 135 3.81 13.53 -12.52
CA VAL A 135 4.31 13.03 -13.81
C VAL A 135 5.03 14.09 -14.65
N ARG A 136 4.85 15.38 -14.33
CA ARG A 136 5.51 16.50 -15.02
C ARG A 136 6.67 17.08 -14.20
N ALA A 137 6.73 16.82 -12.90
CA ALA A 137 7.77 17.38 -12.04
C ALA A 137 9.08 16.59 -12.16
N LYS A 138 10.20 17.29 -11.95
CA LYS A 138 11.54 16.69 -11.83
C LYS A 138 11.92 16.35 -10.38
N HIS A 139 11.08 16.74 -9.43
CA HIS A 139 11.37 16.62 -7.99
C HIS A 139 10.12 16.21 -7.23
N ASN A 140 10.34 15.47 -6.15
CA ASN A 140 9.28 14.97 -5.28
C ASN A 140 8.65 16.16 -4.55
N LEU A 141 7.33 16.27 -4.61
CA LEU A 141 6.57 17.25 -3.84
C LEU A 141 6.09 16.58 -2.57
N PHE A 142 6.26 17.20 -1.40
CA PHE A 142 5.68 16.71 -0.15
C PHE A 142 4.40 17.47 0.16
N SER A 143 3.40 16.75 0.66
CA SER A 143 2.11 17.29 1.08
C SER A 143 1.72 16.74 2.44
N THR A 144 0.73 17.38 3.05
CA THR A 144 0.25 17.03 4.39
C THR A 144 -1.27 16.95 4.42
N SER A 145 -1.80 16.05 5.24
CA SER A 145 -3.23 15.98 5.54
C SER A 145 -3.47 15.63 7.00
N ASP A 146 -4.69 15.88 7.47
CA ASP A 146 -5.10 15.55 8.84
C ASP A 146 -5.31 14.04 9.02
N ASP A 147 -5.65 13.31 7.95
CA ASP A 147 -5.90 11.87 7.96
C ASP A 147 -5.58 11.20 6.61
N TYR A 148 -5.54 9.87 6.60
CA TYR A 148 -5.37 9.03 5.42
C TYR A 148 -6.53 8.03 5.25
N PRO A 149 -7.25 8.06 4.10
CA PRO A 149 -7.07 8.94 2.97
C PRO A 149 -7.51 10.36 3.35
N CYS A 150 -7.13 11.35 2.55
CA CYS A 150 -7.50 12.73 2.80
C CYS A 150 -9.04 12.85 2.87
N VAL A 151 -9.55 13.51 3.92
CA VAL A 151 -10.99 13.68 4.16
C VAL A 151 -11.69 14.44 3.02
N ARG A 152 -10.93 15.17 2.20
CA ARG A 152 -11.42 15.95 1.04
C ARG A 152 -11.39 15.18 -0.28
N THR A 153 -11.13 13.87 -0.26
CA THR A 153 -11.13 13.06 -1.48
C THR A 153 -12.57 12.76 -1.93
N GLU A 154 -12.91 13.18 -3.14
CA GLU A 154 -14.15 12.77 -3.82
C GLU A 154 -13.94 11.44 -4.54
N THR A 155 -14.92 10.54 -4.43
CA THR A 155 -14.89 9.28 -5.19
C THR A 155 -15.36 9.55 -6.62
N MET A 156 -14.59 9.10 -7.59
CA MET A 156 -14.91 9.19 -9.01
C MET A 156 -15.10 7.78 -9.57
N GLU A 157 -16.25 7.55 -10.20
CA GLU A 157 -16.54 6.29 -10.88
C GLU A 157 -16.18 6.42 -12.37
N LEU A 158 -15.47 5.42 -12.88
CA LEU A 158 -15.12 5.29 -14.28
C LEU A 158 -15.63 3.93 -14.76
N HIS A 159 -16.56 3.94 -15.72
CA HIS A 159 -17.17 2.75 -16.29
C HIS A 159 -16.35 2.26 -17.48
N LEU A 160 -16.11 0.95 -17.52
CA LEU A 160 -15.38 0.29 -18.60
C LEU A 160 -16.27 0.21 -19.86
N ASN A 161 -15.70 0.56 -21.02
CA ASN A 161 -16.32 0.33 -22.33
C ASN A 161 -15.48 -0.68 -23.13
N ALA A 162 -15.97 -1.91 -23.24
CA ALA A 162 -15.24 -2.97 -23.92
C ALA A 162 -15.27 -2.86 -25.45
N SER A 163 -16.17 -2.06 -26.04
CA SER A 163 -16.24 -1.90 -27.50
C SER A 163 -15.05 -1.11 -28.07
N ASP A 164 -14.49 -0.19 -27.29
CA ASP A 164 -13.43 0.73 -27.74
C ASP A 164 -12.23 0.82 -26.79
N GLY A 165 -12.25 0.09 -25.67
CA GLY A 165 -11.16 0.09 -24.69
C GLY A 165 -11.02 1.42 -23.94
N THR A 166 -12.11 2.15 -23.75
CA THR A 166 -12.10 3.40 -22.97
C THR A 166 -12.71 3.21 -21.58
N MET A 167 -12.39 4.09 -20.65
CA MET A 167 -13.16 4.28 -19.43
C MET A 167 -13.82 5.66 -19.46
N ASN A 168 -15.07 5.77 -19.02
CA ASN A 168 -15.85 7.01 -19.08
C ASN A 168 -16.63 7.24 -17.78
N GLU A 169 -16.94 8.51 -17.47
CA GLU A 169 -17.78 8.86 -16.30
C GLU A 169 -19.24 8.42 -16.47
N GLN A 170 -19.70 8.22 -17.70
CA GLN A 170 -21.01 7.64 -18.01
C GLN A 170 -20.87 6.19 -18.47
N GLN A 171 -21.85 5.37 -18.09
CA GLN A 171 -21.94 4.00 -18.56
C GLN A 171 -22.18 3.92 -20.08
N ALA A 172 -21.60 2.90 -20.72
CA ALA A 172 -21.86 2.61 -22.13
C ALA A 172 -23.34 2.30 -22.37
N ALA A 173 -23.89 2.85 -23.46
CA ALA A 173 -25.31 2.64 -23.81
C ALA A 173 -25.59 1.22 -24.34
N LEU A 174 -24.56 0.57 -24.89
CA LEU A 174 -24.64 -0.77 -25.44
C LEU A 174 -23.74 -1.72 -24.66
N GLU A 175 -24.22 -2.94 -24.46
CA GLU A 175 -23.44 -4.01 -23.87
C GLU A 175 -22.30 -4.43 -24.81
N SER A 176 -21.13 -4.69 -24.24
CA SER A 176 -19.96 -5.20 -24.95
C SER A 176 -19.09 -6.02 -24.01
N SER A 177 -18.29 -6.93 -24.57
CA SER A 177 -17.35 -7.76 -23.84
C SER A 177 -15.93 -7.63 -24.41
N ALA A 178 -14.93 -7.80 -23.55
CA ALA A 178 -13.53 -7.89 -23.93
C ALA A 178 -12.98 -9.23 -23.42
N GLU A 179 -12.21 -9.91 -24.26
CA GLU A 179 -11.64 -11.22 -23.98
C GLU A 179 -10.13 -11.17 -24.23
N TYR A 180 -9.37 -11.91 -23.43
CA TYR A 180 -7.93 -12.06 -23.59
C TYR A 180 -7.50 -13.46 -23.16
N ASP A 181 -6.37 -13.92 -23.68
CA ASP A 181 -5.80 -15.21 -23.30
C ASP A 181 -5.04 -15.11 -21.97
N ALA A 182 -5.65 -15.61 -20.90
CA ALA A 182 -5.09 -15.58 -19.55
C ALA A 182 -3.85 -16.46 -19.35
N VAL A 183 -3.56 -17.42 -20.26
CA VAL A 183 -2.37 -18.28 -20.18
C VAL A 183 -1.27 -17.88 -21.15
N SER A 184 -1.52 -16.86 -21.97
CA SER A 184 -0.52 -16.34 -22.89
C SER A 184 0.70 -15.80 -22.13
N ARG A 185 1.89 -16.08 -22.68
CA ARG A 185 3.14 -15.46 -22.22
C ARG A 185 3.40 -14.10 -22.88
N ASP A 186 2.54 -13.71 -23.82
CA ASP A 186 2.57 -12.38 -24.42
C ASP A 186 1.97 -11.36 -23.44
N MET A 187 2.81 -10.48 -22.90
CA MET A 187 2.40 -9.43 -21.97
C MET A 187 1.43 -8.40 -22.60
N SER A 188 1.23 -8.43 -23.91
CA SER A 188 0.23 -7.62 -24.61
C SER A 188 -1.16 -8.26 -24.66
N ALA A 189 -1.30 -9.55 -24.30
CA ALA A 189 -2.57 -10.27 -24.22
C ALA A 189 -3.36 -9.85 -22.97
N VAL A 190 -3.82 -8.60 -22.94
CA VAL A 190 -4.54 -7.98 -21.83
C VAL A 190 -5.77 -7.23 -22.32
N ALA A 191 -6.83 -7.20 -21.52
CA ALA A 191 -7.90 -6.21 -21.69
C ALA A 191 -7.39 -4.85 -21.18
N ARG A 192 -7.24 -3.86 -22.08
CA ARG A 192 -6.76 -2.52 -21.76
C ARG A 192 -7.91 -1.51 -21.84
N PHE A 193 -7.99 -0.66 -20.82
CA PHE A 193 -8.92 0.46 -20.79
C PHE A 193 -8.19 1.76 -20.48
N GLU A 194 -8.50 2.82 -21.22
CA GLU A 194 -7.83 4.12 -21.09
C GLU A 194 -8.83 5.22 -20.70
N TYR A 195 -8.47 6.05 -19.72
CA TYR A 195 -9.19 7.27 -19.38
C TYR A 195 -8.32 8.48 -19.73
N ARG A 196 -8.87 9.38 -20.55
CA ARG A 196 -8.19 10.63 -20.89
C ARG A 196 -8.47 11.68 -19.81
N ILE A 197 -7.42 12.04 -19.07
CA ILE A 197 -7.49 13.08 -18.03
C ILE A 197 -7.92 14.43 -18.64
N PRO A 198 -9.09 14.98 -18.26
CA PRO A 198 -9.64 16.19 -18.89
C PRO A 198 -9.05 17.49 -18.34
N ARG A 199 -8.46 17.45 -17.15
CA ARG A 199 -7.86 18.59 -16.43
C ARG A 199 -6.87 18.07 -15.39
N ASP A 200 -5.96 18.93 -14.93
CA ASP A 200 -5.04 18.58 -13.86
C ASP A 200 -5.84 18.06 -12.64
N MET A 201 -5.44 16.89 -12.13
CA MET A 201 -6.10 16.20 -11.03
C MET A 201 -5.08 15.42 -10.20
N GLU A 202 -5.42 15.19 -8.94
CA GLU A 202 -4.63 14.38 -8.02
C GLU A 202 -5.45 13.17 -7.61
N ILE A 203 -4.88 11.98 -7.80
CA ILE A 203 -5.47 10.72 -7.37
C ILE A 203 -4.86 10.39 -6.00
N HIS A 204 -5.71 10.29 -4.99
CA HIS A 204 -5.28 10.03 -3.62
C HIS A 204 -6.14 8.96 -2.96
N GLY A 205 -5.50 7.96 -2.36
CA GLY A 205 -6.19 6.89 -1.65
C GLY A 205 -6.31 5.59 -2.47
N PRO A 206 -7.17 4.65 -2.01
CA PRO A 206 -7.31 3.35 -2.64
C PRO A 206 -8.05 3.44 -3.99
N LEU A 207 -7.63 2.60 -4.94
CA LEU A 207 -8.32 2.36 -6.20
C LEU A 207 -9.02 1.01 -6.12
N ASN A 208 -10.28 0.95 -6.54
CA ASN A 208 -11.08 -0.27 -6.57
C ASN A 208 -11.56 -0.52 -8.01
N ALA A 209 -11.44 -1.75 -8.48
CA ALA A 209 -12.03 -2.20 -9.72
C ALA A 209 -13.18 -3.16 -9.41
N ARG A 210 -14.34 -2.90 -10.01
CA ARG A 210 -15.48 -3.81 -10.01
C ARG A 210 -15.62 -4.35 -11.42
N LEU A 211 -15.33 -5.63 -11.58
CA LEU A 211 -15.41 -6.37 -12.84
C LEU A 211 -16.61 -7.33 -12.78
#